data_AF-A0A7J9IEF4-F1
#
_entry.id   AF-A0A7J9IEF4-F1
#
_cell.length_a   1.000
_cell.length_b   1.000
_cell.length_c   1.000
_cell.angle_alpha   90.00
_cell.angle_beta   90.00
_cell.angle_gamma   90.00
#
_symmetry.space_group_name_H-M   'P 1'
#
loop_
_entity.id
_entity.type
_entity.pdbx_description
1 polymer ?
#
loop_
_entity_poly.entity_id
_entity_poly.type
_entity_poly.pdbx_seq_one_letter_code
_entity_poly.pdbx_strand_id
1 'polypeptide(L)'
;MDDSCAVCADNLEWVSYGACGHRDVCSTCVSRLRFICNDRRCCICKTESNVIFVTKALGDYTRMINDFSVLPSDVREGRVGSYWYHEDTQAFFDDVDHYRMIKAMCRLSCSVCDKMDEHSNDGAKRRGKFRNIEQLKGHLFHKHRLVMCSLCLEGRKVFICEQKLYTRAQLHQHINTGDSEVDGTESERGGFMGHPMCEFCKTPFYGDNELYSHMSTEHYTCHICQSIQDNMNITRIMMTLRQDDL
;
A
#
# COMPACT_ATOMS: atom_id res chain seq x y z
N MET A 1 -20.02 0.40 -21.80
CA MET A 1 -19.18 -0.68 -21.23
C MET A 1 -18.13 0.06 -20.45
N ASP A 2 -18.07 -0.22 -19.16
CA ASP A 2 -17.54 0.72 -18.16
C ASP A 2 -16.05 0.97 -18.37
N ASP A 3 -15.70 2.19 -18.82
CA ASP A 3 -14.33 2.70 -18.89
C ASP A 3 -13.79 3.00 -17.48
N SER A 4 -14.21 2.25 -16.46
CA SER A 4 -13.86 2.46 -15.05
C SER A 4 -13.10 1.26 -14.48
N CYS A 5 -12.17 1.56 -13.59
CA CYS A 5 -11.34 0.58 -12.94
C CYS A 5 -12.17 -0.27 -11.97
N ALA A 6 -12.12 -1.60 -12.10
CA ALA A 6 -12.80 -2.54 -11.22
C ALA A 6 -12.35 -2.47 -9.75
N VAL A 7 -11.26 -1.74 -9.44
CA VAL A 7 -10.73 -1.58 -8.09
C VAL A 7 -11.05 -0.22 -7.49
N CYS A 8 -10.77 0.88 -8.20
CA CYS A 8 -10.95 2.24 -7.68
C CYS A 8 -12.14 3.01 -8.28
N ALA A 9 -12.84 2.44 -9.26
CA ALA A 9 -13.93 3.06 -10.01
C ALA A 9 -13.56 4.35 -10.79
N ASP A 10 -12.29 4.76 -10.80
CA ASP A 10 -11.79 5.86 -11.64
C ASP A 10 -11.70 5.44 -13.12
N ASN A 11 -11.67 6.42 -14.02
CA ASN A 11 -11.52 6.19 -15.46
C ASN A 11 -10.23 5.43 -15.82
N LEU A 12 -10.36 4.45 -16.73
CA LEU A 12 -9.25 3.65 -17.26
C LEU A 12 -8.53 4.42 -18.37
N GLU A 13 -7.60 5.28 -18.00
CA GLU A 13 -6.68 5.90 -18.97
C GLU A 13 -5.47 5.01 -19.28
N TRP A 14 -5.00 4.28 -18.28
CA TRP A 14 -3.84 3.39 -18.36
C TRP A 14 -4.16 2.08 -17.69
N VAL A 15 -4.04 0.99 -18.44
CA VAL A 15 -4.34 -0.36 -17.97
C VAL A 15 -3.06 -1.14 -17.72
N SER A 16 -3.14 -2.11 -16.81
CA SER A 16 -2.05 -3.03 -16.55
C SER A 16 -2.58 -4.46 -16.55
N TYR A 17 -1.93 -5.35 -17.30
CA TYR A 17 -2.36 -6.73 -17.46
C TYR A 17 -1.17 -7.68 -17.53
N GLY A 18 -1.40 -8.93 -17.12
CA GLY A 18 -0.44 -10.04 -17.33
C GLY A 18 -0.87 -10.93 -18.49
N ALA A 19 -0.23 -12.09 -18.64
CA ALA A 19 -0.56 -13.07 -19.69
C ALA A 19 -2.03 -13.56 -19.67
N CYS A 20 -2.74 -13.39 -18.54
CA CYS A 20 -4.18 -13.66 -18.45
C CYS A 20 -5.08 -12.67 -19.23
N GLY A 21 -4.54 -11.54 -19.70
CA GLY A 21 -5.25 -10.60 -20.59
C GLY A 21 -6.32 -9.70 -19.96
N HIS A 22 -6.64 -9.85 -18.66
CA HIS A 22 -7.60 -8.98 -17.97
C HIS A 22 -7.10 -7.54 -17.86
N ARG A 23 -7.89 -6.57 -18.34
CA ARG A 23 -7.51 -5.15 -18.49
C ARG A 23 -8.43 -4.19 -17.74
N ASP A 24 -9.33 -4.70 -16.93
CA ASP A 24 -10.35 -3.91 -16.22
C ASP A 24 -9.81 -3.19 -14.98
N VAL A 25 -8.49 -3.03 -14.86
CA VAL A 25 -7.83 -2.44 -13.69
C VAL A 25 -6.77 -1.43 -14.13
N CYS A 26 -6.82 -0.24 -13.52
CA CYS A 26 -5.86 0.80 -13.82
C CYS A 26 -4.44 0.43 -13.35
N SER A 27 -3.46 0.94 -14.07
CA SER A 27 -2.04 0.72 -13.80
C SER A 27 -1.62 1.13 -12.38
N THR A 28 -2.21 2.19 -11.82
CA THR A 28 -1.95 2.64 -10.45
C THR A 28 -2.41 1.61 -9.42
N CYS A 29 -3.60 1.02 -9.59
CA CYS A 29 -4.10 -0.02 -8.69
C CYS A 29 -3.26 -1.30 -8.77
N VAL A 30 -2.88 -1.75 -9.97
CA VAL A 30 -1.99 -2.92 -10.11
C VAL A 30 -0.61 -2.64 -9.51
N SER A 31 -0.04 -1.46 -9.76
CA SER A 31 1.25 -1.06 -9.18
C SER A 31 1.19 -1.02 -7.66
N ARG A 32 0.10 -0.51 -7.07
CA ARG A 32 -0.12 -0.50 -5.63
C ARG A 32 -0.18 -1.92 -5.04
N LEU A 33 -0.90 -2.84 -5.69
CA LEU A 33 -0.95 -4.24 -5.24
C LEU A 33 0.43 -4.91 -5.27
N ARG A 34 1.19 -4.71 -6.35
CA ARG A 34 2.52 -5.30 -6.49
C ARG A 34 3.54 -4.69 -5.54
N PHE A 35 3.56 -3.36 -5.44
CA PHE A 35 4.58 -2.64 -4.68
C PHE A 35 4.27 -2.56 -3.18
N ILE A 36 3.03 -2.18 -2.82
CA ILE A 36 2.65 -1.94 -1.41
C ILE A 36 2.15 -3.22 -0.75
N CYS A 37 1.37 -4.03 -1.46
CA CYS A 37 0.78 -5.24 -0.90
C CYS A 37 1.60 -6.51 -1.17
N ASN A 38 2.66 -6.42 -1.99
CA ASN A 38 3.44 -7.56 -2.47
C ASN A 38 2.57 -8.69 -3.07
N ASP A 39 1.47 -8.33 -3.74
CA ASP A 39 0.56 -9.28 -4.40
C ASP A 39 0.73 -9.19 -5.92
N ARG A 40 1.18 -10.30 -6.51
CA ARG A 40 1.46 -10.44 -7.95
C ARG A 40 0.32 -11.09 -8.73
N ARG A 41 -0.81 -11.35 -8.08
CA ARG A 41 -1.96 -11.99 -8.70
C ARG A 41 -2.80 -10.97 -9.46
N CYS A 42 -3.41 -11.42 -10.57
CA CYS A 42 -4.42 -10.64 -11.27
C CYS A 42 -5.61 -10.36 -10.33
N CYS A 43 -6.11 -9.13 -10.27
CA CYS A 43 -7.26 -8.77 -9.45
C CYS A 43 -8.53 -9.52 -9.84
N ILE A 44 -8.65 -9.87 -11.13
CA ILE A 44 -9.83 -10.48 -11.73
C ILE A 44 -9.81 -11.99 -11.55
N CYS A 45 -8.84 -12.69 -12.15
CA CYS A 45 -8.81 -14.16 -12.15
C CYS A 45 -7.89 -14.79 -11.09
N LYS A 46 -7.19 -13.98 -10.28
CA LYS A 46 -6.24 -14.42 -9.23
C LYS A 46 -5.04 -15.23 -9.71
N THR A 47 -4.86 -15.41 -11.03
CA THR A 47 -3.66 -16.03 -11.61
C THR A 47 -2.43 -15.21 -11.27
N GLU A 48 -1.39 -15.88 -10.77
CA GLU A 48 -0.09 -15.26 -10.50
C GLU A 48 0.59 -14.83 -11.81
N SER A 49 1.21 -13.66 -11.80
CA SER A 49 1.88 -13.09 -12.96
C SER A 49 3.17 -12.43 -12.52
N ASN A 50 4.30 -12.99 -12.93
CA ASN A 50 5.63 -12.48 -12.59
C ASN A 50 5.99 -11.20 -13.35
N VAL A 51 5.34 -10.96 -14.49
CA VAL A 51 5.55 -9.79 -15.34
C VAL A 51 4.19 -9.28 -15.81
N ILE A 52 4.02 -7.96 -15.77
CA ILE A 52 2.86 -7.26 -16.34
C ILE A 52 3.30 -6.26 -17.40
N PHE A 53 2.35 -5.90 -18.25
CA PHE A 53 2.50 -4.86 -19.25
C PHE A 53 1.51 -3.73 -18.97
N VAL A 54 2.00 -2.50 -19.10
CA VAL A 54 1.28 -1.26 -18.87
C VAL A 54 1.23 -0.46 -20.17
N THR A 55 0.02 -0.05 -20.55
CA THR A 55 -0.21 0.69 -21.79
C THR A 55 -1.42 1.61 -21.65
N LYS A 56 -1.54 2.56 -22.56
CA LYS A 56 -2.66 3.49 -22.63
C LYS A 56 -3.90 2.76 -23.12
N ALA A 57 -5.02 2.94 -22.43
CA ALA A 57 -6.31 2.42 -22.85
C ALA A 57 -6.89 3.32 -23.94
N LEU A 58 -7.08 2.74 -25.14
CA LEU A 58 -7.60 3.42 -26.32
C LEU A 58 -8.79 2.63 -26.91
N GLY A 59 -9.56 1.96 -26.06
CA GLY A 59 -10.63 1.04 -26.47
C GLY A 59 -10.10 -0.05 -27.41
N ASP A 60 -10.73 -0.18 -28.57
CA ASP A 60 -10.36 -1.15 -29.61
C ASP A 60 -8.95 -0.93 -30.20
N TYR A 61 -8.38 0.27 -30.06
CA TYR A 61 -7.04 0.62 -30.53
C TYR A 61 -5.95 0.39 -29.48
N THR A 62 -6.29 -0.14 -28.31
CA THR A 62 -5.31 -0.44 -27.25
C THR A 62 -4.27 -1.43 -27.75
N ARG A 63 -2.99 -1.07 -27.70
CA ARG A 63 -1.90 -1.97 -28.08
C ARG A 63 -1.84 -3.15 -27.12
N MET A 64 -1.77 -4.36 -27.67
CA MET A 64 -1.71 -5.60 -26.86
C MET A 64 -0.46 -6.42 -27.13
N ILE A 65 0.10 -6.97 -26.06
CA ILE A 65 1.07 -8.06 -26.11
C ILE A 65 0.32 -9.33 -25.73
N ASN A 66 0.07 -10.18 -26.72
CA ASN A 66 -0.62 -11.46 -26.51
C ASN A 66 0.33 -12.56 -26.03
N ASP A 67 1.59 -12.49 -26.44
CA ASP A 67 2.63 -13.44 -26.07
C ASP A 67 3.65 -12.74 -25.18
N PHE A 68 3.58 -12.99 -23.87
CA PHE A 68 4.49 -12.40 -22.89
C PHE A 68 5.90 -13.00 -22.97
N SER A 69 6.13 -14.09 -23.73
CA SER A 69 7.46 -14.65 -23.91
C SER A 69 8.38 -13.75 -24.76
N VAL A 70 7.81 -12.81 -25.50
CA VAL A 70 8.58 -11.81 -26.27
C VAL A 70 9.21 -10.73 -25.39
N LEU A 71 8.75 -10.62 -24.13
CA LEU A 71 9.30 -9.66 -23.17
C LEU A 71 10.66 -10.19 -22.67
N PRO A 72 11.71 -9.35 -22.64
CA PRO A 72 13.03 -9.81 -22.24
C PRO A 72 13.06 -10.33 -20.80
N SER A 73 13.75 -11.45 -20.58
CA SER A 73 14.06 -11.98 -19.24
C SER A 73 15.29 -11.29 -18.64
N ASP A 74 15.45 -11.40 -17.32
CA ASP A 74 16.62 -10.87 -16.57
C ASP A 74 16.93 -9.39 -16.81
N VAL A 75 15.85 -8.59 -16.90
CA VAL A 75 15.91 -7.15 -17.12
C VAL A 75 16.23 -6.38 -15.85
N ARG A 76 16.95 -5.27 -16.01
CA ARG A 76 17.17 -4.28 -14.95
C ARG A 76 16.28 -3.07 -15.16
N GLU A 77 16.06 -2.33 -14.08
CA GLU A 77 15.38 -1.05 -14.06
C GLU A 77 15.83 -0.11 -15.21
N GLY A 78 14.88 0.42 -15.98
CA GLY A 78 15.14 1.40 -17.04
C GLY A 78 14.73 0.95 -18.44
N ARG A 79 15.37 1.51 -19.47
CA ARG A 79 15.00 1.25 -20.87
C ARG A 79 15.48 -0.13 -21.31
N VAL A 80 14.57 -0.91 -21.90
CA VAL A 80 14.83 -2.23 -22.47
C VAL A 80 14.22 -2.29 -23.87
N GLY A 81 15.07 -2.12 -24.89
CA GLY A 81 14.63 -2.03 -26.28
C GLY A 81 13.64 -0.86 -26.50
N SER A 82 12.42 -1.19 -26.93
CA SER A 82 11.32 -0.25 -27.12
C SER A 82 10.50 0.02 -25.85
N TYR A 83 10.76 -0.70 -24.76
CA TYR A 83 9.98 -0.62 -23.52
C TYR A 83 10.80 -0.02 -22.38
N TRP A 84 10.11 0.30 -21.29
CA TRP A 84 10.71 0.68 -20.01
C TRP A 84 10.29 -0.31 -18.95
N TYR A 85 11.24 -0.82 -18.17
CA TYR A 85 11.00 -1.79 -17.12
C TYR A 85 11.16 -1.14 -15.74
N HIS A 86 10.16 -1.35 -14.88
CA HIS A 86 10.19 -0.99 -13.47
C HIS A 86 10.33 -2.25 -12.62
N GLU A 87 11.44 -2.36 -11.89
CA GLU A 87 11.86 -3.55 -11.16
C GLU A 87 10.92 -3.85 -9.99
N ASP A 88 10.58 -2.82 -9.19
CA ASP A 88 9.77 -2.98 -7.98
C ASP A 88 8.32 -3.43 -8.27
N THR A 89 7.78 -3.08 -9.43
CA THR A 89 6.44 -3.53 -9.87
C THR A 89 6.49 -4.64 -10.92
N GLN A 90 7.68 -5.04 -11.36
CA GLN A 90 7.90 -6.01 -12.43
C GLN A 90 7.06 -5.72 -13.69
N ALA A 91 7.03 -4.45 -14.08
CA ALA A 91 6.16 -3.94 -15.12
C ALA A 91 6.94 -3.38 -16.29
N PHE A 92 6.51 -3.76 -17.50
CA PHE A 92 6.94 -3.12 -18.73
C PHE A 92 5.94 -2.04 -19.15
N PHE A 93 6.47 -0.93 -19.66
CA PHE A 93 5.71 0.21 -20.14
C PHE A 93 6.11 0.50 -21.59
N ASP A 94 5.15 0.79 -22.44
CA ASP A 94 5.39 1.33 -23.79
C ASP A 94 5.46 2.86 -23.86
N ASP A 95 5.19 3.54 -22.74
CA ASP A 95 5.28 4.98 -22.60
C ASP A 95 6.26 5.40 -21.50
N VAL A 96 7.18 6.31 -21.82
CA VAL A 96 8.24 6.75 -20.92
C VAL A 96 7.73 7.63 -19.79
N ASP A 97 6.72 8.45 -20.04
CA ASP A 97 6.23 9.41 -19.06
C ASP A 97 5.34 8.71 -18.04
N HIS A 98 4.54 7.75 -18.47
CA HIS A 98 3.78 6.89 -17.55
C HIS A 98 4.68 6.00 -16.69
N TYR A 99 5.75 5.44 -17.28
CA TYR A 99 6.80 4.76 -16.52
C TYR A 99 7.44 5.66 -15.44
N ARG A 100 7.82 6.89 -15.81
CA ARG A 100 8.40 7.86 -14.86
C ARG A 100 7.45 8.22 -13.74
N MET A 101 6.16 8.35 -14.05
CA MET A 101 5.11 8.64 -13.07
C MET A 101 4.98 7.50 -12.06
N ILE A 102 4.77 6.25 -12.49
CA ILE A 102 4.67 5.10 -11.58
C ILE A 102 5.97 4.91 -10.77
N LYS A 103 7.12 5.07 -11.42
CA LYS A 103 8.42 5.03 -10.73
C LYS A 103 8.55 6.12 -9.67
N ALA A 104 8.03 7.32 -9.91
CA ALA A 104 8.03 8.39 -8.91
C ALA A 104 7.11 8.04 -7.72
N MET A 105 5.93 7.48 -7.99
CA MET A 105 4.97 7.05 -6.96
C MET A 105 5.55 5.95 -6.04
N CYS A 106 6.36 5.04 -6.59
CA CYS A 106 6.97 3.95 -5.83
C CYS A 106 8.21 4.38 -5.01
N ARG A 107 8.62 5.66 -5.05
CA ARG A 107 9.81 6.12 -4.32
C ARG A 107 9.47 6.63 -2.94
N LEU A 108 10.40 6.43 -2.01
CA LEU A 108 10.44 7.20 -0.77
C LEU A 108 10.85 8.64 -1.08
N SER A 109 9.87 9.54 -1.11
CA SER A 109 10.07 10.97 -1.35
C SER A 109 9.25 11.82 -0.38
N CYS A 110 9.59 13.11 -0.30
CA CYS A 110 8.84 14.08 0.49
C CYS A 110 7.94 14.88 -0.46
N SER A 111 6.63 14.68 -0.33
CA SER A 111 5.63 15.37 -1.16
C SER A 111 5.64 16.90 -1.03
N VAL A 112 6.18 17.45 0.08
CA VAL A 112 6.33 18.89 0.27
C VAL A 112 7.52 19.42 -0.54
N CYS A 113 8.68 18.75 -0.48
CA CYS A 113 9.83 19.14 -1.29
C CYS A 113 9.57 18.96 -2.78
N ASP A 114 8.90 17.87 -3.17
CA ASP A 114 8.62 17.58 -4.57
C ASP A 114 7.76 18.69 -5.23
N LYS A 115 6.79 19.26 -4.49
CA LYS A 115 5.96 20.39 -4.96
C LYS A 115 6.72 21.72 -5.05
N MET A 116 7.70 21.95 -4.17
CA MET A 116 8.48 23.19 -4.16
C MET A 116 9.48 23.27 -5.32
N ASP A 117 10.00 22.12 -5.76
CA ASP A 117 11.00 22.06 -6.84
C ASP A 117 10.37 22.30 -8.23
N GLU A 118 9.06 22.11 -8.43
CA GLU A 118 8.36 22.42 -9.69
C GLU A 118 8.35 23.93 -10.05
N HIS A 119 8.60 24.79 -9.06
CA HIS A 119 8.63 26.25 -9.23
C HIS A 119 10.05 26.83 -9.33
N SER A 120 11.10 26.01 -9.30
CA SER A 120 12.49 26.49 -9.36
C SER A 120 13.33 25.75 -10.40
N ASN A 121 13.88 26.50 -11.36
CA ASN A 121 14.65 25.99 -12.51
C ASN A 121 16.04 25.42 -12.15
N ASP A 122 16.35 25.26 -10.86
CA ASP A 122 17.63 24.77 -10.35
C ASP A 122 17.53 23.27 -10.05
N GLY A 123 17.32 22.51 -11.13
CA GLY A 123 17.15 21.07 -11.11
C GLY A 123 18.38 20.35 -10.55
N ALA A 124 18.20 19.65 -9.42
CA ALA A 124 18.90 18.43 -8.98
C ALA A 124 19.34 18.41 -7.50
N LYS A 125 19.30 19.53 -6.76
CA LYS A 125 19.97 19.58 -5.44
C LYS A 125 19.10 19.30 -4.21
N ARG A 126 17.76 19.19 -4.31
CA ARG A 126 16.88 19.09 -3.12
C ARG A 126 15.96 17.88 -3.02
N ARG A 127 15.93 16.98 -4.01
CA ARG A 127 15.31 15.65 -3.84
C ARG A 127 16.12 14.83 -2.84
N GLY A 128 15.76 14.92 -1.56
CA GLY A 128 16.27 14.02 -0.53
C GLY A 128 15.99 12.59 -0.96
N LYS A 129 17.03 11.84 -1.33
CA LYS A 129 16.90 10.40 -1.53
C LYS A 129 16.89 9.77 -0.14
N PHE A 130 15.72 9.39 0.33
CA PHE A 130 15.56 8.68 1.60
C PHE A 130 15.85 7.20 1.39
N ARG A 131 16.67 6.61 2.27
CA ARG A 131 17.00 5.17 2.20
C ARG A 131 15.95 4.31 2.90
N ASN A 132 15.24 4.88 3.85
CA ASN A 132 14.19 4.21 4.63
C ASN A 132 13.15 5.23 5.13
N ILE A 133 12.08 4.71 5.72
CA ILE A 133 10.93 5.50 6.16
C ILE A 133 11.26 6.40 7.36
N GLU A 134 12.20 5.99 8.21
CA GLU A 134 12.67 6.72 9.39
C GLU A 134 13.40 7.99 9.00
N GLN A 135 14.23 7.93 7.96
CA GLN A 135 14.88 9.12 7.40
C GLN A 135 13.85 10.12 6.84
N LEU A 136 12.81 9.62 6.17
CA LEU A 136 11.73 10.47 5.66
C LEU A 136 10.92 11.10 6.81
N LYS A 137 10.53 10.30 7.82
CA LYS A 137 9.84 10.79 9.03
C LYS A 137 10.66 11.87 9.73
N GLY A 138 11.96 11.62 9.93
CA GLY A 138 12.88 12.59 10.51
C GLY A 138 12.95 13.87 9.68
N HIS A 139 13.06 13.76 8.36
CA HIS A 139 13.07 14.92 7.48
C HIS A 139 11.79 15.76 7.58
N LEU A 140 10.62 15.12 7.51
CA LEU A 140 9.32 15.79 7.63
C LEU A 140 9.20 16.54 8.97
N PHE A 141 9.62 15.90 10.05
CA PHE A 141 9.56 16.49 11.39
C PHE A 141 10.50 17.70 11.54
N HIS A 142 11.75 17.60 11.09
CA HIS A 142 12.75 18.66 11.31
C HIS A 142 12.61 19.81 10.32
N LYS A 143 12.37 19.52 9.03
CA LYS A 143 12.31 20.56 7.98
C LYS A 143 10.91 21.15 7.77
N HIS A 144 9.87 20.32 7.89
CA HIS A 144 8.51 20.74 7.55
C HIS A 144 7.59 20.88 8.78
N ARG A 145 8.04 20.44 9.97
CA ARG A 145 7.19 20.36 11.18
C ARG A 145 5.92 19.53 10.97
N LEU A 146 6.00 18.56 10.06
CA LEU A 146 4.93 17.64 9.71
C LEU A 146 5.27 16.22 10.16
N VAL A 147 4.24 15.45 10.45
CA VAL A 147 4.32 14.05 10.89
C VAL A 147 3.28 13.22 10.15
N MET A 148 3.56 11.92 10.00
CA MET A 148 2.60 10.94 9.49
C MET A 148 1.96 10.21 10.68
N CYS A 149 0.68 9.86 10.55
CA CYS A 149 0.03 8.95 11.50
C CYS A 149 0.68 7.55 11.40
N SER A 150 1.16 6.99 12.51
CA SER A 150 1.78 5.66 12.51
C SER A 150 0.77 4.55 12.17
N LEU A 151 -0.46 4.67 12.68
CA LEU A 151 -1.53 3.73 12.41
C LEU A 151 -1.89 3.71 10.91
N CYS A 152 -2.06 4.88 10.29
CA CYS A 152 -2.30 4.96 8.85
C CYS A 152 -1.11 4.48 8.02
N LEU A 153 0.12 4.74 8.45
CA LEU A 153 1.29 4.29 7.72
C LEU A 153 1.37 2.76 7.66
N GLU A 154 0.92 2.07 8.70
CA GLU A 154 0.88 0.60 8.77
C GLU A 154 -0.37 0.03 8.09
N GLY A 155 -1.54 0.60 8.36
CA GLY A 155 -2.84 0.08 7.92
C GLY A 155 -3.28 0.53 6.52
N ARG A 156 -2.99 1.78 6.12
CA ARG A 156 -3.44 2.34 4.84
C ARG A 156 -2.48 1.95 3.72
N LYS A 157 -2.92 1.05 2.84
CA LYS A 157 -2.12 0.51 1.71
C LYS A 157 -2.06 1.46 0.52
N VAL A 158 -1.49 2.65 0.72
CA VAL A 158 -1.28 3.67 -0.32
C VAL A 158 0.20 3.93 -0.54
N PHE A 159 0.56 4.60 -1.65
CA PHE A 159 1.93 5.01 -1.87
C PHE A 159 2.38 6.02 -0.81
N ILE A 160 3.69 6.08 -0.52
CA ILE A 160 4.22 6.99 0.51
C ILE A 160 3.99 8.46 0.15
N CYS A 161 4.03 8.81 -1.14
CA CYS A 161 3.68 10.15 -1.61
C CYS A 161 2.19 10.51 -1.42
N GLU A 162 1.31 9.52 -1.26
CA GLU A 162 -0.14 9.67 -1.01
C GLU A 162 -0.48 9.69 0.49
N GLN A 163 0.51 9.47 1.37
CA GLN A 163 0.31 9.54 2.81
C GLN A 163 0.06 10.99 3.24
N LYS A 164 -0.93 11.15 4.12
CA LYS A 164 -1.31 12.44 4.67
C LYS A 164 -0.26 12.93 5.68
N LEU A 165 0.00 14.23 5.64
CA LEU A 165 0.96 14.91 6.50
C LEU A 165 0.24 15.87 7.42
N TYR A 166 0.50 15.75 8.71
CA TYR A 166 -0.20 16.49 9.75
C TYR A 166 0.78 17.36 10.53
N THR A 167 0.35 18.54 10.96
CA THR A 167 0.97 19.15 12.15
C THR A 167 0.66 18.32 13.39
N ARG A 168 1.37 18.55 14.49
CA ARG A 168 1.13 17.78 15.72
C ARG A 168 -0.28 17.96 16.30
N ALA A 169 -0.85 19.16 16.18
CA ALA A 169 -2.24 19.43 16.59
C ALA A 169 -3.24 18.71 15.67
N GLN A 170 -3.02 18.79 14.35
CA GLN A 170 -3.85 18.08 13.37
C GLN A 170 -3.79 16.56 13.54
N LEU A 171 -2.63 15.99 13.88
CA LEU A 171 -2.51 14.54 14.12
C LEU A 171 -3.31 14.12 15.36
N HIS A 172 -3.28 14.92 16.43
CA HIS A 172 -4.07 14.64 17.62
C HIS A 172 -5.58 14.69 17.32
N GLN A 173 -6.01 15.66 16.51
CA GLN A 173 -7.39 15.73 16.03
C GLN A 173 -7.75 14.52 15.13
N HIS A 174 -6.90 14.18 14.18
CA HIS A 174 -7.06 13.02 13.31
C HIS A 174 -7.26 11.71 14.10
N ILE A 175 -6.45 11.49 15.14
CA ILE A 175 -6.54 10.27 15.97
C ILE A 175 -7.85 10.25 16.77
N ASN A 176 -8.27 11.38 17.36
CA ASN A 176 -9.36 11.39 18.33
C ASN A 176 -10.74 11.60 17.74
N THR A 177 -10.85 12.41 16.68
CA THR A 177 -12.13 12.85 16.10
C THR A 177 -12.21 12.63 14.60
N GLY A 178 -11.08 12.34 13.94
CA GLY A 178 -11.01 12.06 12.50
C GLY A 178 -11.39 13.25 11.63
N ASP A 179 -11.42 14.46 12.20
CA ASP A 179 -12.01 15.62 11.57
C ASP A 179 -11.02 16.75 11.28
N SER A 180 -9.72 16.43 11.20
CA SER A 180 -8.71 17.40 10.82
C SER A 180 -8.95 17.94 9.40
N GLU A 181 -8.54 19.18 9.13
CA GLU A 181 -8.54 19.75 7.77
C GLU A 181 -7.88 18.79 6.75
N VAL A 182 -6.81 18.13 7.16
CA VAL A 182 -6.06 17.16 6.34
C VAL A 182 -6.88 15.89 6.04
N ASP A 183 -7.87 15.58 6.88
CA ASP A 183 -8.72 14.39 6.71
C ASP A 183 -9.71 14.52 5.56
N GLY A 184 -9.90 15.73 5.01
CA GLY A 184 -10.82 16.02 3.91
C GLY A 184 -12.18 16.51 4.42
N THR A 185 -13.17 16.58 3.54
CA THR A 185 -14.56 16.92 3.87
C THR A 185 -15.30 15.72 4.49
N GLU A 186 -16.45 15.96 5.11
CA GLU A 186 -17.29 14.89 5.68
C GLU A 186 -17.62 13.79 4.65
N SER A 187 -17.94 14.18 3.43
CA SER A 187 -18.24 13.25 2.33
C SER A 187 -17.01 12.42 1.92
N GLU A 188 -15.81 13.00 1.91
CA GLU A 188 -14.57 12.29 1.57
C GLU A 188 -14.08 11.35 2.68
N ARG A 189 -14.40 11.66 3.94
CA ARG A 189 -14.03 10.85 5.11
C ARG A 189 -14.83 9.57 5.23
N GLY A 190 -16.00 9.47 4.58
CA GLY A 190 -16.81 8.24 4.56
C GLY A 190 -17.18 7.72 5.96
N GLY A 191 -17.41 8.63 6.92
CA GLY A 191 -17.72 8.26 8.31
C GLY A 191 -16.50 7.97 9.20
N PHE A 192 -15.27 8.29 8.76
CA PHE A 192 -14.10 8.25 9.63
C PHE A 192 -14.23 9.26 10.78
N MET A 193 -14.30 8.75 12.01
CA MET A 193 -14.43 9.54 13.26
C MET A 193 -13.18 9.47 14.14
N GLY A 194 -12.05 9.09 13.55
CA GLY A 194 -10.79 8.88 14.27
C GLY A 194 -10.47 7.41 14.48
N HIS A 195 -9.30 7.15 15.07
CA HIS A 195 -8.82 5.81 15.35
C HIS A 195 -9.45 5.28 16.65
N PRO A 196 -10.07 4.09 16.63
CA PRO A 196 -10.72 3.55 17.82
C PRO A 196 -9.69 3.29 18.93
N MET A 197 -10.09 3.59 20.17
CA MET A 197 -9.24 3.46 21.35
C MET A 197 -9.73 2.34 22.25
N CYS A 198 -8.79 1.59 22.82
CA CYS A 198 -9.11 0.64 23.89
C CYS A 198 -9.67 1.38 25.11
N GLU A 199 -10.82 0.92 25.62
CA GLU A 199 -11.46 1.53 26.78
C GLU A 199 -10.67 1.33 28.08
N PHE A 200 -9.84 0.29 28.17
CA PHE A 200 -9.06 -0.08 29.35
C PHE A 200 -7.66 0.56 29.36
N CYS A 201 -6.87 0.34 28.31
CA CYS A 201 -5.48 0.79 28.23
C CYS A 201 -5.28 2.10 27.46
N LYS A 202 -6.34 2.65 26.84
CA LYS A 202 -6.31 3.91 26.06
C LYS A 202 -5.32 3.92 24.89
N THR A 203 -4.92 2.74 24.41
CA THR A 203 -4.09 2.60 23.21
C THR A 203 -4.96 2.74 21.96
N PRO A 204 -4.56 3.56 20.95
CA PRO A 204 -5.31 3.69 19.70
C PRO A 204 -4.95 2.56 18.71
N PHE A 205 -5.92 2.16 17.88
CA PHE A 205 -5.81 1.10 16.88
C PHE A 205 -6.21 1.62 15.49
N TYR A 206 -5.74 0.97 14.43
CA TYR A 206 -6.03 1.41 13.06
C TYR A 206 -7.54 1.41 12.77
N GLY A 207 -8.22 0.32 13.10
CA GLY A 207 -9.67 0.19 13.01
C GLY A 207 -10.23 -0.81 14.03
N ASP A 208 -11.54 -1.08 13.90
CA ASP A 208 -12.28 -1.88 14.87
C ASP A 208 -11.82 -3.35 14.90
N ASN A 209 -11.30 -3.87 13.78
CA ASN A 209 -10.79 -5.24 13.71
C ASN A 209 -9.55 -5.42 14.58
N GLU A 210 -8.60 -4.48 14.51
CA GLU A 210 -7.40 -4.50 15.33
C GLU A 210 -7.74 -4.28 16.81
N LEU A 211 -8.68 -3.36 17.10
CA LEU A 211 -9.17 -3.16 18.46
C LEU A 211 -9.87 -4.42 19.00
N TYR A 212 -10.72 -5.07 18.22
CA TYR A 212 -11.40 -6.31 18.61
C TYR A 212 -10.41 -7.44 18.92
N SER A 213 -9.41 -7.62 18.05
CA SER A 213 -8.33 -8.59 18.27
C SER A 213 -7.60 -8.32 19.59
N HIS A 214 -7.24 -7.05 19.85
CA HIS A 214 -6.63 -6.64 21.11
C HIS A 214 -7.56 -6.89 22.31
N MET A 215 -8.85 -6.55 22.21
CA MET A 215 -9.82 -6.77 23.29
C MET A 215 -9.94 -8.24 23.65
N SER A 216 -10.05 -9.12 22.65
CA SER A 216 -10.22 -10.57 22.86
C SER A 216 -9.02 -11.26 23.49
N THR A 217 -7.82 -10.68 23.35
CA THR A 217 -6.56 -11.29 23.80
C THR A 217 -6.05 -10.69 25.11
N GLU A 218 -6.16 -9.37 25.27
CA GLU A 218 -5.54 -8.66 26.40
C GLU A 218 -6.52 -8.31 27.53
N HIS A 219 -7.83 -8.24 27.26
CA HIS A 219 -8.82 -7.75 28.24
C HIS A 219 -10.03 -8.67 28.43
N TYR A 220 -10.44 -9.40 27.39
CA TYR A 220 -11.55 -10.36 27.43
C TYR A 220 -11.03 -11.79 27.22
N THR A 221 -10.19 -12.27 28.13
CA THR A 221 -9.92 -13.71 28.23
C THR A 221 -11.18 -14.41 28.73
N CYS A 222 -11.89 -15.11 27.83
CA CYS A 222 -13.00 -15.97 28.21
C CYS A 222 -12.48 -17.13 29.08
N HIS A 223 -13.00 -17.29 30.30
CA HIS A 223 -12.66 -18.39 31.20
C HIS A 223 -12.88 -19.79 30.59
N ILE A 224 -13.78 -19.90 29.61
CA ILE A 224 -14.03 -21.15 28.87
C ILE A 224 -12.87 -21.40 27.88
N CYS A 225 -12.39 -20.38 27.18
CA CYS A 225 -11.26 -20.50 26.26
C CYS A 225 -9.94 -20.79 27.00
N GLN A 226 -9.75 -20.17 28.16
CA GLN A 226 -8.62 -20.44 29.07
C GLN A 226 -8.62 -21.92 29.49
N SER A 227 -9.77 -22.43 29.95
CA SER A 227 -9.88 -23.82 30.41
C SER A 227 -9.75 -24.87 29.29
N ILE A 228 -10.12 -24.53 28.04
CA ILE A 228 -9.90 -25.41 26.88
C ILE A 228 -8.41 -25.44 26.50
N GLN A 229 -7.71 -24.30 26.51
CA GLN A 229 -6.26 -24.26 26.25
C GLN A 229 -5.47 -24.99 27.32
N ASP A 230 -5.84 -24.82 28.59
CA ASP A 230 -5.22 -25.54 29.72
C ASP A 230 -5.43 -27.05 29.60
N ASN A 231 -6.64 -27.50 29.23
CA ASN A 231 -6.92 -28.93 29.00
C ASN A 231 -6.15 -29.51 27.79
N MET A 232 -6.01 -28.76 26.69
CA MET A 232 -5.21 -29.21 25.54
C MET A 232 -3.71 -29.29 25.88
N ASN A 233 -3.21 -28.37 26.71
CA ASN A 233 -1.81 -28.39 27.18
C ASN A 233 -1.56 -29.56 28.13
N ILE A 234 -2.50 -29.87 29.05
CA ILE A 234 -2.42 -31.06 29.91
C ILE A 234 -2.41 -32.35 29.08
N THR A 235 -3.29 -32.44 28.07
CA THR A 235 -3.37 -33.62 27.19
C THR A 235 -2.08 -33.82 26.40
N ARG A 236 -1.46 -32.74 25.91
CA ARG A 236 -0.14 -32.77 25.26
C ARG A 236 0.96 -33.24 26.19
N ILE A 237 1.02 -32.73 27.43
CA ILE A 237 2.01 -33.15 28.43
C ILE A 237 1.84 -34.64 28.78
N MET A 238 0.60 -35.12 28.92
CA MET A 238 0.32 -36.54 29.19
C MET A 238 0.65 -37.46 28.02
N MET A 239 0.57 -36.98 26.77
CA MET A 239 1.00 -37.74 25.60
C MET A 239 2.52 -37.83 25.49
N THR A 240 3.25 -36.77 25.86
CA THR A 240 4.73 -36.78 25.86
C THR A 240 5.28 -37.69 26.97
N LEU A 241 4.70 -37.69 28.17
CA LEU A 241 5.14 -38.53 29.29
C LEU A 241 4.89 -40.04 29.08
N ARG A 242 4.04 -40.44 28.12
CA ARG A 242 3.82 -41.85 27.78
C ARG A 242 4.83 -42.43 26.79
N GLN A 243 5.69 -41.60 26.18
CA GLN A 243 6.72 -42.06 25.24
C GLN A 243 8.09 -42.33 25.90
N ASP A 244 8.27 -41.94 27.18
CA ASP A 244 9.52 -42.14 27.92
C ASP A 244 9.53 -43.40 28.82
N ASP A 245 8.44 -44.17 28.86
CA ASP A 245 8.29 -45.43 29.62
C ASP A 245 8.33 -46.71 28.74
N LEU A 246 8.98 -46.65 27.57
CA LEU A 246 9.18 -47.78 26.64
C LEU A 246 10.64 -47.91 26.18
#